data_AF-A0A8S1L611-F1
#
_entry.id   AF-A0A8S1L611-F1
#
_cell.length_a   1.000
_cell.length_b   1.000
_cell.length_c   1.000
_cell.angle_alpha   90.00
_cell.angle_beta   90.00
_cell.angle_gamma   90.00
#
_symmetry.space_group_name_H-M   'P 1'
#
loop_
_entity.id
_entity.type
_entity.pdbx_description
1 polymer ?
#
loop_
_entity_poly.entity_id
_entity_poly.type
_entity_poly.pdbx_seq_one_letter_code
_entity_poly.pdbx_strand_id
1 'polypeptide(L)'
;MGSTLSKKQKYGVILFCVGTGFLIGGLYFDGKIDKKSKSQQQQIETDNQVQSTNQERDVTQGYDQVLQQAKGQVNVEFQGDYLTMNSINQILQKSMDLAKPEYAIITLENRKQRREAKSKFNSQLYQQLVLDYNEQVENLIERKQSEFCQSLQITEDIFQESVMQLMENGQFQQFFMIQASLRQHIKEAIPSTKTLTLDQLKQIISYQIEIISSNPKDLAQMIQTLSASQETQQLIPLAVNTIIADYCYEKFQIEEEDMMKLMQNPDNFADQTMHNLMTQLETAMYQLMGPIS
;
A
#
# COMPACT_ATOMS: atom_id res chain seq x y z
N MET A 1 -32.63 -13.60 0.35
CA MET A 1 -32.79 -12.35 1.13
C MET A 1 -31.63 -11.46 0.75
N GLY A 2 -31.84 -10.51 -0.17
CA GLY A 2 -30.77 -9.67 -0.72
C GLY A 2 -30.44 -8.52 0.23
N SER A 3 -29.17 -8.41 0.62
CA SER A 3 -28.64 -7.26 1.32
C SER A 3 -28.69 -6.04 0.40
N THR A 4 -29.38 -4.97 0.82
CA THR A 4 -29.46 -3.69 0.09
C THR A 4 -28.44 -2.71 0.66
N LEU A 5 -27.16 -2.99 0.44
CA LEU A 5 -26.12 -1.99 0.60
C LEU A 5 -26.30 -0.91 -0.49
N SER A 6 -26.32 0.35 -0.08
CA SER A 6 -26.41 1.51 -0.97
C SER A 6 -25.22 1.53 -1.94
N LYS A 7 -25.40 1.95 -3.20
CA LYS A 7 -24.32 2.07 -4.19
C LYS A 7 -23.08 2.81 -3.66
N LYS A 8 -23.26 3.80 -2.78
CA LYS A 8 -22.14 4.53 -2.13
C LYS A 8 -21.39 3.71 -1.07
N GLN A 9 -22.06 2.78 -0.40
CA GLN A 9 -21.44 1.85 0.54
C GLN A 9 -20.65 0.76 -0.20
N LYS A 10 -21.08 0.37 -1.41
CA LYS A 10 -20.33 -0.56 -2.28
C LYS A 10 -18.97 -0.01 -2.71
N TYR A 11 -18.90 1.26 -3.12
CA TYR A 11 -17.63 1.92 -3.48
C TYR A 11 -16.68 2.06 -2.29
N GLY A 12 -17.20 2.29 -1.07
CA GLY A 12 -16.39 2.40 0.14
C GLY A 12 -15.71 1.09 0.56
N VAL A 13 -16.38 -0.06 0.37
CA VAL A 13 -15.84 -1.38 0.75
C VAL A 13 -14.69 -1.82 -0.15
N ILE A 14 -14.70 -1.44 -1.44
CA ILE A 14 -13.63 -1.78 -2.38
C ILE A 14 -12.38 -0.92 -2.10
N LEU A 15 -12.55 0.37 -1.79
CA LEU A 15 -11.46 1.23 -1.31
C LEU A 15 -10.87 0.70 0.02
N PHE A 16 -11.73 0.19 0.91
CA PHE A 16 -11.38 -0.36 2.22
C PHE A 16 -10.51 -1.61 2.14
N CYS A 17 -10.69 -2.45 1.12
CA CYS A 17 -9.85 -3.62 0.93
C CYS A 17 -8.46 -3.24 0.42
N VAL A 18 -8.34 -2.25 -0.46
CA VAL A 18 -7.02 -1.89 -0.98
C VAL A 18 -6.12 -1.35 0.13
N GLY A 19 -6.65 -0.63 1.14
CA GLY A 19 -5.86 0.12 2.13
C GLY A 19 -5.03 -0.63 3.19
N THR A 20 -5.41 -1.79 3.71
CA THR A 20 -4.74 -2.31 4.93
C THR A 20 -4.72 -3.84 5.05
N GLY A 21 -3.63 -4.46 4.59
CA GLY A 21 -3.28 -5.83 4.94
C GLY A 21 -2.58 -5.95 6.28
N PHE A 22 -3.12 -5.33 7.34
CA PHE A 22 -2.87 -5.65 8.76
C PHE A 22 -3.87 -4.84 9.60
N LEU A 23 -4.95 -5.50 10.02
CA LEU A 23 -5.72 -5.33 11.27
C LEU A 23 -7.10 -6.00 11.09
N ILE A 24 -7.23 -7.23 11.58
CA ILE A 24 -8.54 -7.88 11.73
C ILE A 24 -9.24 -7.25 12.93
N GLY A 25 -10.48 -6.81 12.73
CA GLY A 25 -11.51 -6.87 13.78
C GLY A 25 -12.12 -5.55 14.21
N GLY A 26 -13.22 -5.18 13.54
CA GLY A 26 -14.25 -4.32 14.11
C GLY A 26 -14.21 -2.88 13.62
N LEU A 27 -15.17 -2.54 12.75
CA LEU A 27 -16.16 -1.50 13.02
C LEU A 27 -17.12 -1.45 11.81
N TYR A 28 -18.28 -2.05 12.02
CA TYR A 28 -19.45 -1.86 11.17
C TYR A 28 -20.20 -0.60 11.65
N PHE A 29 -20.91 0.04 10.71
CA PHE A 29 -22.00 1.02 10.87
C PHE A 29 -21.73 2.54 10.72
N ASP A 30 -22.20 3.03 9.56
CA ASP A 30 -23.21 4.08 9.33
C ASP A 30 -22.94 5.52 9.78
N GLY A 31 -22.60 6.38 8.79
CA GLY A 31 -22.51 7.82 8.95
C GLY A 31 -22.74 8.55 7.63
N LYS A 32 -23.77 9.38 7.57
CA LYS A 32 -24.08 10.26 6.43
C LYS A 32 -22.98 11.31 6.27
N ILE A 33 -22.38 11.36 5.08
CA ILE A 33 -21.30 12.30 4.71
C ILE A 33 -21.89 13.66 4.33
N ASP A 34 -21.47 14.69 5.04
CA ASP A 34 -21.61 16.10 4.66
C ASP A 34 -20.39 16.52 3.81
N LYS A 35 -20.64 17.02 2.60
CA LYS A 35 -19.59 17.51 1.70
C LYS A 35 -19.31 18.98 1.98
N LYS A 36 -18.19 19.31 2.62
CA LYS A 36 -17.56 20.64 2.53
C LYS A 36 -16.11 20.62 3.03
N SER A 37 -15.15 20.60 2.12
CA SER A 37 -13.97 21.48 2.12
C SER A 37 -13.04 21.09 0.97
N LYS A 38 -13.18 21.75 -0.18
CA LYS A 38 -12.19 21.76 -1.27
C LYS A 38 -11.87 23.22 -1.55
N SER A 39 -10.84 23.77 -0.89
CA SER A 39 -10.35 25.12 -1.21
C SER A 39 -8.96 25.43 -0.64
N GLN A 40 -8.04 24.45 -0.55
CA GLN A 40 -6.62 24.74 -0.25
C GLN A 40 -5.57 23.95 -1.06
N GLN A 41 -5.95 23.06 -2.00
CA GLN A 41 -4.99 22.24 -2.76
C GLN A 41 -4.47 22.85 -4.09
N GLN A 42 -4.81 24.09 -4.44
CA GLN A 42 -4.61 24.61 -5.80
C GLN A 42 -3.37 25.50 -6.03
N GLN A 43 -2.35 25.46 -5.16
CA GLN A 43 -1.16 26.32 -5.32
C GLN A 43 0.21 25.61 -5.29
N ILE A 44 0.25 24.27 -5.24
CA ILE A 44 1.51 23.50 -5.24
C ILE A 44 1.74 22.73 -6.57
N GLU A 45 0.75 22.66 -7.47
CA GLU A 45 0.83 21.85 -8.70
C GLU A 45 1.67 22.45 -9.85
N THR A 46 2.16 23.69 -9.75
CA THR A 46 2.72 24.37 -10.94
C THR A 46 4.23 24.19 -11.14
N ASP A 47 5.01 23.80 -10.11
CA ASP A 47 6.47 23.61 -10.26
C ASP A 47 6.92 22.15 -10.45
N ASN A 48 6.06 21.17 -10.17
CA ASN A 48 6.37 19.75 -10.38
C ASN A 48 5.97 19.20 -11.77
N GLN A 49 5.32 20.00 -12.63
CA GLN A 49 4.88 19.52 -13.96
C GLN A 49 5.94 19.60 -15.07
N VAL A 50 7.07 20.29 -14.87
CA VAL A 50 8.03 20.54 -15.97
C VAL A 50 9.20 19.53 -16.03
N GLN A 51 9.43 18.74 -14.98
CA GLN A 51 10.47 17.68 -15.00
C GLN A 51 9.94 16.27 -15.31
N SER A 52 8.64 16.00 -15.16
CA SER A 52 8.05 14.68 -15.44
C SER A 52 7.84 14.40 -16.94
N THR A 53 7.78 15.43 -17.79
CA THR A 53 7.37 15.27 -19.20
C THR A 53 8.46 14.72 -20.13
N ASN A 54 9.73 14.73 -19.72
CA ASN A 54 10.83 14.22 -20.56
C ASN A 54 11.25 12.77 -20.23
N GLN A 55 10.84 12.20 -19.09
CA GLN A 55 11.04 10.77 -18.80
C GLN A 55 9.86 9.89 -19.23
N GLU A 56 8.64 10.43 -19.39
CA GLU A 56 7.47 9.66 -19.85
C GLU A 56 7.60 9.14 -21.29
N ARG A 57 8.35 9.82 -22.18
CA ARG A 57 8.35 9.47 -23.61
C ARG A 57 9.12 8.19 -23.97
N ASP A 58 10.14 7.81 -23.19
CA ASP A 58 10.94 6.60 -23.45
C ASP A 58 10.31 5.34 -22.81
N VAL A 59 9.40 5.50 -21.84
CA VAL A 59 8.70 4.38 -21.17
C VAL A 59 7.54 3.85 -22.04
N THR A 60 6.92 4.72 -22.85
CA THR A 60 5.75 4.36 -23.66
C THR A 60 6.02 3.35 -24.79
N GLN A 61 7.22 3.31 -25.39
CA GLN A 61 7.46 2.44 -26.57
C GLN A 61 7.56 0.94 -26.23
N GLY A 62 7.82 0.58 -24.97
CA GLY A 62 7.82 -0.82 -24.51
C GLY A 62 6.52 -1.25 -23.81
N TYR A 63 5.72 -0.29 -23.33
CA TYR A 63 4.58 -0.58 -22.47
C TYR A 63 3.53 -1.45 -23.16
N ASP A 64 3.17 -1.14 -24.41
CA ASP A 64 2.18 -1.93 -25.16
C ASP A 64 2.62 -3.38 -25.35
N GLN A 65 3.92 -3.62 -25.59
CA GLN A 65 4.43 -4.99 -25.73
C GLN A 65 4.37 -5.76 -24.41
N VAL A 66 4.75 -5.12 -23.31
CA VAL A 66 4.66 -5.71 -21.97
C VAL A 66 3.19 -5.98 -21.60
N LEU A 67 2.28 -5.06 -21.93
CA LEU A 67 0.84 -5.21 -21.72
C LEU A 67 0.27 -6.40 -22.52
N GLN A 68 0.64 -6.54 -23.79
CA GLN A 68 0.22 -7.69 -24.61
C GLN A 68 0.79 -9.01 -24.09
N GLN A 69 2.04 -9.03 -23.63
CA GLN A 69 2.64 -10.21 -23.01
C GLN A 69 1.92 -10.58 -21.70
N ALA A 70 1.64 -9.60 -20.84
CA ALA A 70 0.90 -9.81 -19.60
C ALA A 70 -0.50 -10.35 -19.88
N LYS A 71 -1.19 -9.80 -20.88
CA LYS A 71 -2.51 -10.30 -21.33
C LYS A 71 -2.46 -11.76 -21.76
N GLY A 72 -1.43 -12.17 -22.51
CA GLY A 72 -1.24 -13.56 -22.95
C GLY A 72 -0.98 -14.56 -21.81
N GLN A 73 -0.69 -14.09 -20.60
CA GLN A 73 -0.43 -14.92 -19.42
C GLN A 73 -1.65 -15.08 -18.49
N VAL A 74 -2.77 -14.42 -18.79
CA VAL A 74 -3.98 -14.47 -17.97
C VAL A 74 -5.04 -15.32 -18.65
N ASN A 75 -5.56 -16.31 -17.93
CA ASN A 75 -6.73 -17.07 -18.35
C ASN A 75 -7.97 -16.52 -17.63
N VAL A 76 -8.77 -15.75 -18.36
CA VAL A 76 -10.00 -15.17 -17.80
C VAL A 76 -11.10 -16.23 -17.79
N GLU A 77 -11.55 -16.59 -16.60
CA GLU A 77 -12.59 -17.57 -16.33
C GLU A 77 -13.71 -16.93 -15.52
N PHE A 78 -14.95 -17.25 -15.89
CA PHE A 78 -16.15 -16.78 -15.22
C PHE A 78 -16.87 -17.94 -14.51
N GLN A 79 -17.44 -17.63 -13.34
CA GLN A 79 -18.38 -18.47 -12.62
C GLN A 79 -19.73 -17.75 -12.56
N GLY A 80 -20.60 -18.04 -13.53
CA GLY A 80 -21.80 -17.24 -13.77
C GLY A 80 -21.42 -15.89 -14.36
N ASP A 81 -21.90 -14.80 -13.77
CA ASP A 81 -21.62 -13.42 -14.22
C ASP A 81 -20.34 -12.82 -13.60
N TYR A 82 -19.65 -13.57 -12.74
CA TYR A 82 -18.51 -13.08 -11.95
C TYR A 82 -17.21 -13.78 -12.34
N LEU A 83 -16.08 -13.08 -12.19
CA LEU A 83 -14.75 -13.64 -12.34
C LEU A 83 -14.45 -14.67 -11.25
N THR A 84 -13.74 -15.73 -11.61
CA THR A 84 -13.21 -16.66 -10.62
C THR A 84 -12.11 -16.00 -9.77
N MET A 85 -11.89 -16.50 -8.55
CA MET A 85 -10.79 -16.05 -7.69
C MET A 85 -9.42 -16.17 -8.37
N ASN A 86 -9.22 -17.23 -9.17
CA ASN A 86 -7.99 -17.41 -9.92
C ASN A 86 -7.78 -16.29 -10.95
N SER A 87 -8.82 -15.94 -11.72
CA SER A 87 -8.74 -14.84 -12.68
C SER A 87 -8.53 -13.49 -11.99
N ILE A 88 -9.19 -13.23 -10.87
CA ILE A 88 -8.97 -12.01 -10.07
C ILE A 88 -7.51 -11.93 -9.60
N ASN A 89 -6.96 -13.02 -9.05
CA ASN A 89 -5.58 -13.07 -8.61
C ASN A 89 -4.59 -12.81 -9.76
N GLN A 90 -4.81 -13.43 -10.93
CA GLN A 90 -3.99 -13.22 -12.12
C GLN A 90 -4.05 -11.78 -12.62
N ILE A 91 -5.25 -11.19 -12.66
CA ILE A 91 -5.46 -9.79 -13.05
C ILE A 91 -4.68 -8.86 -12.13
N LEU A 92 -4.86 -9.04 -10.82
CA LEU A 92 -4.18 -8.23 -9.82
C LEU A 92 -2.66 -8.39 -9.92
N GLN A 93 -2.14 -9.63 -9.98
CA GLN A 93 -0.71 -9.88 -10.07
C GLN A 93 -0.07 -9.24 -11.31
N LYS A 94 -0.72 -9.37 -12.48
CA LYS A 94 -0.20 -8.79 -13.73
C LYS A 94 -0.30 -7.27 -13.76
N SER A 95 -1.35 -6.70 -13.18
CA SER A 95 -1.42 -5.25 -12.99
C SER A 95 -0.29 -4.73 -12.10
N MET A 96 0.13 -5.49 -11.09
CA MET A 96 1.28 -5.12 -10.25
C MET A 96 2.60 -5.22 -11.00
N ASP A 97 2.79 -6.26 -11.82
CA ASP A 97 3.96 -6.38 -12.73
C ASP A 97 4.08 -5.13 -13.61
N LEU A 98 2.97 -4.64 -14.17
CA LEU A 98 2.91 -3.43 -14.99
C LEU A 98 3.16 -2.14 -14.19
N ALA A 99 2.87 -2.14 -12.90
CA ALA A 99 3.11 -1.00 -12.00
C ALA A 99 4.56 -0.89 -11.54
N LYS A 100 5.33 -2.00 -11.51
CA LYS A 100 6.69 -2.06 -10.93
C LYS A 100 7.63 -0.93 -11.37
N PRO A 101 7.77 -0.59 -12.68
CA PRO A 101 8.74 0.42 -13.10
C PRO A 101 8.41 1.82 -12.56
N GLU A 102 7.14 2.23 -12.64
CA GLU A 102 6.67 3.53 -12.16
C GLU A 102 6.70 3.59 -10.63
N TYR A 103 6.34 2.49 -9.96
CA TYR A 103 6.41 2.37 -8.51
C TYR A 103 7.83 2.61 -7.99
N ALA A 104 8.84 2.02 -8.62
CA ALA A 104 10.24 2.20 -8.23
C ALA A 104 10.66 3.68 -8.34
N ILE A 105 10.27 4.36 -9.42
CA ILE A 105 10.58 5.78 -9.63
C ILE A 105 9.93 6.65 -8.55
N ILE A 106 8.62 6.50 -8.34
CA ILE A 106 7.86 7.26 -7.33
C ILE A 106 8.46 7.07 -5.94
N THR A 107 8.78 5.82 -5.59
CA THR A 107 9.31 5.47 -4.28
C THR A 107 10.70 6.06 -4.05
N LEU A 108 11.62 5.92 -5.01
CA LEU A 108 12.99 6.41 -4.87
C LEU A 108 13.06 7.94 -4.81
N GLU A 109 12.30 8.62 -5.66
CA GLU A 109 12.25 10.09 -5.64
C GLU A 109 11.62 10.60 -4.35
N ASN A 110 10.50 10.01 -3.92
CA ASN A 110 9.87 10.43 -2.67
C ASN A 110 10.75 10.13 -1.44
N ARG A 111 11.48 8.99 -1.39
CA ARG A 111 12.46 8.70 -0.32
C ARG A 111 13.48 9.83 -0.20
N LYS A 112 14.03 10.30 -1.32
CA LYS A 112 14.99 11.41 -1.35
C LYS A 112 14.37 12.70 -0.82
N GLN A 113 13.21 13.08 -1.33
CA GLN A 113 12.52 14.31 -0.93
C GLN A 113 12.14 14.30 0.56
N ARG A 114 11.59 13.19 1.07
CA ARG A 114 11.23 13.02 2.48
C ARG A 114 12.44 13.16 3.38
N ARG A 115 13.54 12.46 3.08
CA ARG A 115 14.76 12.50 3.89
C ARG A 115 15.39 13.89 3.90
N GLU A 116 15.33 14.60 2.77
CA GLU A 116 15.76 16.00 2.69
C GLU A 116 14.87 16.90 3.57
N ALA A 117 13.55 16.78 3.48
CA ALA A 117 12.61 17.55 4.31
C ALA A 117 12.80 17.30 5.81
N LYS A 118 13.02 16.03 6.20
CA LYS A 118 13.34 15.63 7.59
C LYS A 118 14.64 16.26 8.06
N SER A 119 15.71 16.21 7.26
CA SER A 119 17.02 16.79 7.59
C SER A 119 17.00 18.31 7.76
N LYS A 120 16.07 18.99 7.07
CA LYS A 120 15.85 20.44 7.16
C LYS A 120 14.87 20.83 8.27
N PHE A 121 14.47 19.89 9.12
CA PHE A 121 13.49 20.08 10.21
C PHE A 121 12.13 20.61 9.74
N ASN A 122 11.75 20.36 8.49
CA ASN A 122 10.45 20.75 7.95
C ASN A 122 9.43 19.61 8.13
N SER A 123 8.96 19.44 9.37
CA SER A 123 8.04 18.35 9.75
C SER A 123 6.72 18.39 8.95
N GLN A 124 6.18 19.58 8.63
CA GLN A 124 4.96 19.71 7.83
C GLN A 124 5.16 19.19 6.39
N LEU A 125 6.23 19.61 5.73
CA LEU A 125 6.56 19.11 4.39
C LEU A 125 6.84 17.61 4.40
N TYR A 126 7.55 17.12 5.42
CA TYR A 126 7.80 15.69 5.58
C TYR A 126 6.50 14.89 5.66
N GLN A 127 5.55 15.33 6.50
CA GLN A 127 4.25 14.68 6.63
C GLN A 127 3.46 14.71 5.32
N GLN A 128 3.42 15.86 4.63
CA GLN A 128 2.77 15.96 3.33
C GLN A 128 3.36 14.98 2.32
N LEU A 129 4.69 14.89 2.23
CA LEU A 129 5.37 13.96 1.32
C LEU A 129 5.10 12.49 1.64
N VAL A 130 4.90 12.12 2.91
CA VAL A 130 4.46 10.78 3.31
C VAL A 130 3.05 10.51 2.79
N LEU A 131 2.13 11.45 2.93
CA LEU A 131 0.74 11.30 2.47
C LEU A 131 0.66 11.22 0.95
N ASP A 132 1.28 12.18 0.26
CA ASP A 132 1.31 12.26 -1.20
C ASP A 132 1.89 10.99 -1.82
N TYR A 133 2.92 10.41 -1.19
CA TYR A 133 3.49 9.14 -1.63
C TYR A 133 2.50 7.99 -1.58
N ASN A 134 1.82 7.84 -0.44
CA ASN A 134 0.84 6.75 -0.29
C ASN A 134 -0.31 6.92 -1.28
N GLU A 135 -0.83 8.14 -1.45
CA GLU A 135 -1.86 8.44 -2.44
C GLU A 135 -1.39 8.17 -3.88
N GLN A 136 -0.17 8.58 -4.24
CA GLN A 136 0.41 8.31 -5.57
C GLN A 136 0.55 6.81 -5.84
N VAL A 137 0.96 6.02 -4.85
CA VAL A 137 1.08 4.56 -4.99
C VAL A 137 -0.30 3.92 -5.16
N GLU A 138 -1.31 4.33 -4.40
CA GLU A 138 -2.69 3.83 -4.57
C GLU A 138 -3.25 4.17 -5.95
N ASN A 139 -3.11 5.42 -6.39
CA ASN A 139 -3.56 5.87 -7.71
C ASN A 139 -2.84 5.13 -8.84
N LEU A 140 -1.55 4.83 -8.69
CA LEU A 140 -0.81 4.01 -9.65
C LEU A 140 -1.39 2.59 -9.73
N ILE A 141 -1.63 1.96 -8.58
CA ILE A 141 -2.20 0.60 -8.48
C ILE A 141 -3.56 0.55 -9.16
N GLU A 142 -4.47 1.47 -8.81
CA GLU A 142 -5.82 1.54 -9.37
C GLU A 142 -5.78 1.77 -10.88
N ARG A 143 -4.98 2.72 -11.34
CA ARG A 143 -4.83 3.00 -12.77
C ARG A 143 -4.33 1.79 -13.54
N LYS A 144 -3.30 1.09 -13.04
CA LYS A 144 -2.76 -0.11 -13.70
C LYS A 144 -3.73 -1.29 -13.70
N GLN A 145 -4.53 -1.44 -12.65
CA GLN A 145 -5.62 -2.43 -12.63
C GLN A 145 -6.69 -2.10 -13.67
N SER A 146 -7.11 -0.84 -13.75
CA SER A 146 -8.11 -0.38 -14.73
C SER A 146 -7.62 -0.56 -16.17
N GLU A 147 -6.40 -0.10 -16.47
CA GLU A 147 -5.75 -0.28 -17.78
C GLU A 147 -5.67 -1.77 -18.17
N PHE A 148 -5.29 -2.64 -17.24
CA PHE A 148 -5.18 -4.07 -17.51
C PHE A 148 -6.54 -4.74 -17.71
N CYS A 149 -7.54 -4.44 -16.88
CA CYS A 149 -8.92 -4.91 -17.06
C CYS A 149 -9.49 -4.48 -18.42
N GLN A 150 -9.29 -3.22 -18.82
CA GLN A 150 -9.70 -2.72 -20.14
C GLN A 150 -9.05 -3.51 -21.28
N SER A 151 -7.75 -3.83 -21.15
CA SER A 151 -7.03 -4.64 -22.15
C SER A 151 -7.60 -6.07 -22.30
N LEU A 152 -8.19 -6.59 -21.22
CA LEU A 152 -8.88 -7.88 -21.14
C LEU A 152 -10.37 -7.80 -21.51
N GLN A 153 -10.88 -6.61 -21.86
CA GLN A 153 -12.30 -6.36 -22.12
C GLN A 153 -13.20 -6.63 -20.90
N ILE A 154 -12.65 -6.47 -19.70
CA ILE A 154 -13.37 -6.57 -18.44
C ILE A 154 -13.70 -5.15 -17.99
N THR A 155 -14.99 -4.86 -17.83
CA THR A 155 -15.44 -3.58 -17.28
C THR A 155 -15.13 -3.48 -15.79
N GLU A 156 -14.92 -2.28 -15.30
CA GLU A 156 -14.72 -2.01 -13.88
C GLU A 156 -15.84 -2.61 -13.00
N ASP A 157 -17.11 -2.45 -13.41
CA ASP A 157 -18.27 -2.99 -12.70
C ASP A 157 -18.20 -4.51 -12.50
N ILE A 158 -17.85 -5.27 -13.56
CA ILE A 158 -17.68 -6.73 -13.49
C ILE A 158 -16.57 -7.08 -12.49
N PHE A 159 -15.43 -6.40 -12.57
CA PHE A 159 -14.30 -6.68 -11.69
C PHE A 159 -14.66 -6.40 -10.22
N GLN A 160 -15.26 -5.24 -9.95
CA GLN A 160 -15.69 -4.80 -8.63
C GLN A 160 -16.74 -5.74 -8.01
N GLU A 161 -17.82 -6.05 -8.74
CA GLU A 161 -18.86 -6.94 -8.23
C GLU A 161 -18.34 -8.38 -8.06
N SER A 162 -17.37 -8.83 -8.87
CA SER A 162 -16.71 -10.13 -8.67
C SER A 162 -15.90 -10.17 -7.38
N VAL A 163 -15.14 -9.11 -7.07
CA VAL A 163 -14.42 -8.97 -5.80
C VAL A 163 -15.40 -8.95 -4.62
N MET A 164 -16.49 -8.19 -4.72
CA MET A 164 -17.52 -8.16 -3.70
C MET A 164 -18.16 -9.53 -3.46
N GLN A 165 -18.45 -10.27 -4.53
CA GLN A 165 -19.02 -11.62 -4.43
C GLN A 165 -18.08 -12.58 -3.68
N LEU A 166 -16.76 -12.48 -3.86
CA LEU A 166 -15.79 -13.27 -3.08
C LEU A 166 -15.89 -12.94 -1.59
N MET A 167 -15.98 -11.65 -1.25
CA MET A 167 -16.12 -11.20 0.15
C MET A 167 -17.43 -11.71 0.76
N GLU A 168 -18.54 -11.61 0.04
CA GLU A 168 -19.86 -12.10 0.47
C GLU A 168 -19.88 -13.63 0.67
N ASN A 169 -19.11 -14.37 -0.14
CA ASN A 169 -18.95 -15.83 -0.02
C ASN A 169 -18.04 -16.25 1.15
N GLY A 170 -17.63 -15.32 2.00
CA GLY A 170 -16.75 -15.59 3.15
C GLY A 170 -15.29 -15.77 2.78
N GLN A 171 -14.89 -15.47 1.53
CA GLN A 171 -13.49 -15.55 1.09
C GLN A 171 -12.68 -14.27 1.39
N PHE A 172 -13.19 -13.45 2.30
CA PHE A 172 -12.56 -12.21 2.75
C PHE A 172 -11.11 -12.45 3.19
N GLN A 173 -10.85 -13.45 4.03
CA GLN A 173 -9.49 -13.70 4.52
C GLN A 173 -8.50 -14.00 3.39
N GLN A 174 -8.89 -14.83 2.41
CA GLN A 174 -8.03 -15.14 1.27
C GLN A 174 -7.76 -13.89 0.43
N PHE A 175 -8.78 -13.04 0.23
CA PHE A 175 -8.62 -11.80 -0.52
C PHE A 175 -7.65 -10.83 0.17
N PHE A 176 -7.72 -10.71 1.50
CA PHE A 176 -6.75 -9.91 2.28
C PHE A 176 -5.32 -10.43 2.11
N MET A 177 -5.11 -11.76 2.14
CA MET A 177 -3.80 -12.35 1.91
C MET A 177 -3.27 -12.06 0.50
N ILE A 178 -4.15 -12.08 -0.51
CA ILE A 178 -3.79 -11.69 -1.89
C ILE A 178 -3.32 -10.24 -1.91
N GLN A 179 -4.06 -9.31 -1.31
CA GLN A 179 -3.69 -7.89 -1.30
C GLN A 179 -2.35 -7.63 -0.59
N ALA A 180 -2.11 -8.30 0.54
CA ALA A 180 -0.82 -8.24 1.22
C ALA A 180 0.32 -8.77 0.33
N SER A 181 0.11 -9.91 -0.33
CA SER A 181 1.08 -10.50 -1.26
C SER A 181 1.36 -9.59 -2.45
N LEU A 182 0.36 -8.89 -2.98
CA LEU A 182 0.52 -7.97 -4.10
C LEU A 182 1.33 -6.73 -3.72
N ARG A 183 1.09 -6.19 -2.51
CA ARG A 183 1.90 -5.09 -1.97
C ARG A 183 3.34 -5.50 -1.72
N GLN A 184 3.58 -6.73 -1.29
CA GLN A 184 4.92 -7.27 -1.19
C GLN A 184 5.56 -7.41 -2.59
N HIS A 185 4.80 -7.93 -3.55
CA HIS A 185 5.24 -8.17 -4.93
C HIS A 185 5.64 -6.89 -5.67
N ILE A 186 4.90 -5.79 -5.50
CA ILE A 186 5.26 -4.51 -6.15
C ILE A 186 6.55 -3.92 -5.57
N LYS A 187 6.81 -4.10 -4.26
CA LYS A 187 8.05 -3.65 -3.61
C LYS A 187 9.30 -4.33 -4.15
N GLU A 188 9.18 -5.54 -4.69
CA GLU A 188 10.28 -6.23 -5.36
C GLU A 188 10.78 -5.52 -6.63
N ALA A 189 10.07 -4.49 -7.11
CA ALA A 189 10.55 -3.61 -8.17
C ALA A 189 11.86 -2.89 -7.82
N ILE A 190 12.10 -2.68 -6.52
CA ILE A 190 13.32 -2.04 -6.02
C ILE A 190 14.28 -3.15 -5.59
N PRO A 191 15.49 -3.23 -6.17
CA PRO A 191 16.44 -4.26 -5.80
C PRO A 191 17.05 -3.96 -4.43
N SER A 192 17.18 -5.00 -3.60
CA SER A 192 17.98 -4.94 -2.39
C SER A 192 19.45 -4.62 -2.72
N THR A 193 20.04 -3.73 -1.93
CA THR A 193 21.43 -3.27 -2.07
C THR A 193 22.35 -3.86 -1.01
N LYS A 194 21.79 -4.44 0.07
CA LYS A 194 22.53 -5.01 1.20
C LYS A 194 22.06 -6.42 1.53
N THR A 195 23.01 -7.26 1.93
CA THR A 195 22.70 -8.56 2.52
C THR A 195 22.71 -8.44 4.04
N LEU A 196 21.60 -8.81 4.67
CA LEU A 196 21.46 -8.76 6.12
C LEU A 196 21.68 -10.13 6.76
N THR A 197 22.18 -10.14 7.99
CA THR A 197 22.13 -11.32 8.85
C THR A 197 20.84 -11.37 9.67
N LEU A 198 20.49 -12.55 10.17
CA LEU A 198 19.34 -12.72 11.05
C LEU A 198 19.43 -11.83 12.32
N ASP A 199 20.63 -11.70 12.88
CA ASP A 199 20.84 -10.86 14.07
C ASP A 199 20.65 -9.36 13.76
N GLN A 200 21.09 -8.90 12.59
CA GLN A 200 20.82 -7.53 12.15
C GLN A 200 19.31 -7.29 11.99
N LEU A 201 18.58 -8.25 11.39
CA LEU A 201 17.13 -8.15 11.27
C LEU A 201 16.43 -8.06 12.63
N LYS A 202 16.84 -8.89 13.60
CA LYS A 202 16.33 -8.82 14.99
C LYS A 202 16.58 -7.47 15.65
N GLN A 203 17.75 -6.87 15.41
CA GLN A 203 18.07 -5.52 15.91
C GLN A 203 17.20 -4.45 15.27
N ILE A 204 16.93 -4.55 13.97
CA ILE A 204 16.07 -3.61 13.27
C ILE A 204 14.63 -3.71 13.78
N ILE A 205 14.08 -4.92 13.91
CA ILE A 205 12.71 -5.10 14.44
C ILE A 205 12.60 -4.60 15.88
N SER A 206 13.58 -4.91 16.73
CA SER A 206 13.65 -4.35 18.09
C SER A 206 13.61 -2.81 18.09
N TYR A 207 14.33 -2.18 17.14
CA TYR A 207 14.31 -0.73 17.00
C TYR A 207 12.96 -0.20 16.47
N GLN A 208 12.30 -0.91 15.56
CA GLN A 208 10.95 -0.53 15.11
C GLN A 208 9.97 -0.53 16.28
N ILE A 209 10.03 -1.56 17.15
CA ILE A 209 9.22 -1.62 18.39
C ILE A 209 9.52 -0.42 19.30
N GLU A 210 10.80 -0.07 19.47
CA GLU A 210 11.22 1.11 20.25
C GLU A 210 10.64 2.41 19.68
N ILE A 211 10.70 2.59 18.36
CA ILE A 211 10.14 3.77 17.68
C ILE A 211 8.63 3.86 17.85
N ILE A 212 7.90 2.75 17.66
CA ILE A 212 6.45 2.74 17.86
C ILE A 212 6.10 3.04 19.32
N SER A 213 6.81 2.40 20.26
CA SER A 213 6.54 2.53 21.70
C SER A 213 6.90 3.91 22.25
N SER A 214 7.92 4.56 21.70
CA SER A 214 8.31 5.93 22.07
C SER A 214 7.40 7.00 21.47
N ASN A 215 6.53 6.62 20.51
CA ASN A 215 5.56 7.47 19.83
C ASN A 215 6.11 8.87 19.48
N PRO A 216 7.15 8.95 18.63
CA PRO A 216 7.73 10.22 18.21
C PRO A 216 6.66 11.15 17.65
N LYS A 217 6.89 12.45 17.83
CA LYS A 217 5.95 13.51 17.45
C LYS A 217 5.42 13.39 16.02
N ASP A 218 6.28 13.00 15.07
CA ASP A 218 5.89 12.82 13.67
C ASP A 218 4.86 11.69 13.49
N LEU A 219 4.96 10.57 14.24
CA LEU A 219 3.98 9.49 14.22
C LEU A 219 2.64 9.93 14.84
N ALA A 220 2.68 10.54 16.02
CA ALA A 220 1.48 11.02 16.70
C ALA A 220 0.69 12.04 15.85
N GLN A 221 1.39 13.00 15.24
CA GLN A 221 0.77 14.01 14.37
C GLN A 221 0.20 13.42 13.08
N MET A 222 0.91 12.45 12.48
CA MET A 222 0.43 11.75 11.29
C MET A 222 -0.87 11.00 11.58
N ILE A 223 -0.90 10.22 12.68
CA ILE A 223 -2.10 9.49 13.11
C ILE A 223 -3.25 10.45 13.36
N GLN A 224 -3.01 11.55 14.07
CA GLN A 224 -4.05 12.56 14.35
C GLN A 224 -4.62 13.16 13.06
N THR A 225 -3.75 13.49 12.10
CA THR A 225 -4.15 14.07 10.80
C THR A 225 -5.00 13.09 10.00
N LEU A 226 -4.56 11.84 9.92
CA LEU A 226 -5.25 10.79 9.16
C LEU A 226 -6.52 10.29 9.85
N SER A 227 -6.61 10.41 11.18
CA SER A 227 -7.80 10.04 11.95
C SER A 227 -9.00 10.96 11.73
N ALA A 228 -8.79 12.14 11.13
CA ALA A 228 -9.82 13.16 10.93
C ALA A 228 -10.93 12.74 9.95
N SER A 229 -10.68 11.77 9.07
CA SER A 229 -11.70 11.23 8.16
C SER A 229 -11.60 9.71 8.05
N GLN A 230 -12.74 9.03 7.88
CA GLN A 230 -12.77 7.57 7.69
C GLN A 230 -12.02 7.13 6.43
N GLU A 231 -12.03 7.95 5.38
CA GLU A 231 -11.35 7.67 4.12
C GLU A 231 -9.82 7.67 4.29
N THR A 232 -9.29 8.53 5.15
CA THR A 232 -7.85 8.65 5.41
C THR A 232 -7.36 7.68 6.50
N GLN A 233 -8.25 7.17 7.35
CA GLN A 233 -7.87 6.22 8.42
C GLN A 233 -7.21 4.95 7.87
N GLN A 234 -7.62 4.49 6.69
CA GLN A 234 -7.01 3.33 6.04
C GLN A 234 -5.55 3.57 5.61
N LEU A 235 -5.10 4.83 5.51
CA LEU A 235 -3.72 5.15 5.16
C LEU A 235 -2.78 5.14 6.37
N ILE A 236 -3.32 5.08 7.60
CA ILE A 236 -2.52 5.15 8.83
C ILE A 236 -1.42 4.09 8.85
N PRO A 237 -1.67 2.79 8.63
CA PRO A 237 -0.60 1.79 8.67
C PRO A 237 0.49 2.05 7.62
N LEU A 238 0.11 2.52 6.43
CA LEU A 238 1.04 2.80 5.34
C LEU A 238 1.93 4.01 5.66
N ALA A 239 1.35 5.07 6.20
CA ALA A 239 2.07 6.26 6.64
C ALA A 239 3.01 5.95 7.81
N VAL A 240 2.55 5.19 8.80
CA VAL A 240 3.37 4.74 9.94
C VAL A 240 4.55 3.90 9.46
N ASN A 241 4.32 2.92 8.60
CA ASN A 241 5.39 2.08 8.03
C ASN A 241 6.41 2.92 7.24
N THR A 242 5.93 3.91 6.47
CA THR A 242 6.81 4.84 5.72
C THR A 242 7.72 5.64 6.66
N ILE A 243 7.17 6.15 7.76
CA ILE A 243 7.92 6.92 8.77
C ILE A 243 8.94 6.02 9.48
N ILE A 244 8.52 4.82 9.91
CA ILE A 244 9.38 3.84 10.56
C ILE A 244 10.55 3.45 9.64
N ALA A 245 10.29 3.23 8.35
CA ALA A 245 11.33 2.91 7.38
C ALA A 245 12.39 4.01 7.29
N ASP A 246 11.99 5.29 7.32
CA ASP A 246 12.95 6.40 7.33
C ASP A 246 13.79 6.45 8.62
N TYR A 247 13.22 6.12 9.79
CA TYR A 247 14.00 5.95 11.02
C TYR A 247 14.98 4.77 10.96
N CYS A 248 14.55 3.63 10.42
CA CYS A 248 15.43 2.47 10.22
C CYS A 248 16.59 2.82 9.28
N TYR A 249 16.30 3.54 8.19
CA TYR A 249 17.33 4.02 7.28
C TYR A 249 18.30 4.98 7.99
N GLU A 250 17.80 5.92 8.78
CA GLU A 250 18.64 6.86 9.53
C GLU A 250 19.63 6.13 10.46
N LYS A 251 19.16 5.14 11.23
CA LYS A 251 19.97 4.42 12.22
C LYS A 251 20.90 3.36 11.60
N PHE A 252 20.41 2.59 10.63
CA PHE A 252 21.12 1.42 10.11
C PHE A 252 21.58 1.56 8.66
N GLN A 253 21.12 2.60 7.95
CA GLN A 253 21.30 2.78 6.51
C GLN A 253 20.74 1.59 5.70
N ILE A 254 19.71 0.93 6.23
CA ILE A 254 19.08 -0.26 5.63
C ILE A 254 17.73 0.15 5.07
N GLU A 255 17.46 -0.29 3.84
CA GLU A 255 16.18 -0.06 3.17
C GLU A 255 15.21 -1.23 3.42
N GLU A 256 13.93 -1.01 3.14
CA GLU A 256 12.89 -2.03 3.32
C GLU A 256 13.19 -3.31 2.50
N GLU A 257 13.67 -3.14 1.28
CA GLU A 257 13.95 -4.23 0.35
C GLU A 257 15.05 -5.17 0.85
N ASP A 258 16.00 -4.64 1.61
CA ASP A 258 17.08 -5.42 2.23
C ASP A 258 16.53 -6.36 3.32
N MET A 259 15.55 -5.87 4.10
CA MET A 259 14.85 -6.68 5.09
C MET A 259 13.97 -7.73 4.41
N MET A 260 13.22 -7.33 3.37
CA MET A 260 12.34 -8.22 2.61
C MET A 260 13.12 -9.40 2.02
N LYS A 261 14.28 -9.16 1.42
CA LYS A 261 15.12 -10.22 0.83
C LYS A 261 15.52 -11.27 1.85
N LEU A 262 15.80 -10.88 3.09
CA LEU A 262 16.11 -11.84 4.16
C LEU A 262 14.85 -12.57 4.62
N MET A 263 13.71 -11.88 4.74
CA MET A 263 12.43 -12.48 5.13
C MET A 263 11.87 -13.48 4.12
N GLN A 264 12.39 -13.53 2.89
CA GLN A 264 12.01 -14.56 1.91
C GLN A 264 12.51 -15.96 2.28
N ASN A 265 13.50 -16.10 3.17
CA ASN A 265 13.98 -17.41 3.63
C ASN A 265 13.06 -17.96 4.74
N PRO A 266 12.34 -19.08 4.52
CA PRO A 266 11.43 -19.66 5.51
C PRO A 266 12.12 -20.07 6.81
N ASP A 267 13.41 -20.45 6.76
CA ASP A 267 14.16 -20.89 7.93
C ASP A 267 14.31 -19.79 8.99
N ASN A 268 14.24 -18.52 8.57
CA ASN A 268 14.31 -17.38 9.49
C ASN A 268 13.10 -17.31 10.42
N PHE A 269 11.96 -17.91 10.05
CA PHE A 269 10.76 -17.95 10.89
C PHE A 269 10.75 -19.13 11.88
N ALA A 270 11.69 -20.07 11.77
CA ALA A 270 11.88 -21.11 12.78
C ALA A 270 12.57 -20.58 14.06
N ASP A 271 13.17 -19.39 14.00
CA ASP A 271 13.80 -18.74 15.14
C ASP A 271 12.76 -18.17 16.13
N GLN A 272 12.75 -18.69 17.36
CA GLN A 272 11.79 -18.28 18.38
C GLN A 272 11.91 -16.79 18.76
N THR A 273 13.12 -16.22 18.71
CA THR A 273 13.32 -14.80 19.02
C THR A 273 12.70 -13.94 17.93
N MET A 274 12.87 -14.32 16.67
CA MET A 274 12.23 -13.66 15.53
C MET A 274 10.70 -13.69 15.68
N HIS A 275 10.13 -14.86 15.99
CA HIS A 275 8.68 -14.98 16.21
C HIS A 275 8.19 -14.04 17.32
N ASN A 276 8.87 -14.05 18.48
CA ASN A 276 8.52 -13.19 19.60
C ASN A 276 8.63 -11.69 19.26
N LEU A 277 9.60 -11.29 18.44
CA LEU A 277 9.77 -9.91 17.99
C LEU A 277 8.65 -9.51 17.02
N MET A 278 8.26 -10.37 16.10
CA MET A 278 7.14 -10.11 15.19
C MET A 278 5.82 -9.92 15.96
N THR A 279 5.52 -10.78 16.95
CA THR A 279 4.33 -10.62 17.80
C THR A 279 4.36 -9.31 18.61
N GLN A 280 5.53 -8.91 19.11
CA GLN A 280 5.67 -7.63 19.82
C GLN A 280 5.47 -6.44 18.88
N LEU A 281 6.00 -6.50 17.67
CA LEU A 281 5.81 -5.47 16.65
C LEU A 281 4.32 -5.31 16.28
N GLU A 282 3.62 -6.42 16.05
CA GLU A 282 2.17 -6.42 15.81
C GLU A 282 1.39 -5.81 16.98
N THR A 283 1.75 -6.18 18.21
CA THR A 283 1.12 -5.64 19.44
C THR A 283 1.35 -4.14 19.57
N ALA A 284 2.59 -3.68 19.33
CA ALA A 284 2.94 -2.26 19.39
C ALA A 284 2.17 -1.45 18.33
N MET A 285 2.09 -1.97 17.09
CA MET A 285 1.30 -1.36 16.02
C MET A 285 -0.19 -1.28 16.37
N TYR A 286 -0.76 -2.35 16.93
CA TYR A 286 -2.15 -2.37 17.39
C TYR A 286 -2.40 -1.31 18.47
N GLN A 287 -1.51 -1.20 19.45
CA GLN A 287 -1.61 -0.21 20.53
C GLN A 287 -1.50 1.23 20.01
N LEU A 288 -0.61 1.48 19.05
CA LEU A 288 -0.43 2.78 18.43
C LEU A 288 -1.69 3.24 17.68
N MET A 289 -2.39 2.31 17.02
CA MET A 289 -3.60 2.58 16.23
C MET A 289 -4.90 2.44 17.03
N GLY A 290 -4.82 1.95 18.28
CA GLY A 290 -5.97 1.84 19.17
C GLY A 290 -6.59 3.22 19.44
N PRO A 291 -7.87 3.26 19.85
CA PRO A 291 -8.53 4.52 20.16
C PRO A 291 -7.72 5.31 21.19
N ILE A 292 -7.20 6.47 20.78
CA ILE A 292 -6.54 7.43 21.66
C ILE A 292 -7.58 7.83 22.71
N SER A 293 -7.36 7.43 23.95
CA SER A 293 -8.26 7.70 25.08
C SER A 293 -8.09 9.13 25.58
#